data_AF-A0A0L7QYV2-F1
#
_entry.id   AF-A0A0L7QYV2-F1
#
_cell.length_a   1.000
_cell.length_b   1.000
_cell.length_c   1.000
_cell.angle_alpha   90.00
_cell.angle_beta   90.00
_cell.angle_gamma   90.00
#
_symmetry.space_group_name_H-M   'P 1'
#
loop_
_entity.id
_entity.type
_entity.pdbx_description
1 polymer ?
#
loop_
_entity_poly.entity_id
_entity_poly.type
_entity_poly.pdbx_seq_one_letter_code
_entity_poly.pdbx_strand_id
1 'polypeptide(L)' 'MIAAVSDSGWINEHLFIDWLHHFISIAKPTRENPILLILDNHKSHISIESYSFCRKYGIIMLSLPPSTSHRLHSL' A
#
# COMPACT_ATOMS: atom_id res chain seq x y z
N MET A 1 7.22 10.64 10.68
CA MET A 1 5.78 10.86 10.55
C MET A 1 5.57 11.69 9.30
N ILE A 2 4.83 11.17 8.31
CA ILE A 2 4.43 11.91 7.10
C ILE A 2 2.93 12.15 7.20
N ALA A 3 2.50 13.38 6.96
CA ALA A 3 1.11 13.74 6.75
C ALA A 3 1.01 14.42 5.39
N ALA A 4 0.19 13.87 4.51
CA ALA A 4 -0.05 14.42 3.19
C ALA A 4 -1.55 14.31 2.89
N VAL A 5 -2.12 15.33 2.27
CA VAL A 5 -3.55 15.45 2.02
C VAL A 5 -3.76 15.86 0.57
N SER A 6 -4.75 15.28 -0.08
CA SER A 6 -5.19 15.75 -1.40
C SER A 6 -6.27 16.81 -1.23
N ASP A 7 -6.59 17.56 -2.29
CA ASP A 7 -7.66 18.56 -2.27
C ASP A 7 -9.03 17.95 -1.91
N SER A 8 -9.23 16.65 -2.15
CA SER A 8 -10.46 15.94 -1.78
C SER A 8 -10.47 15.42 -0.35
N GLY A 9 -9.34 15.51 0.36
CA GLY A 9 -9.15 14.92 1.70
C GLY A 9 -8.92 13.40 1.70
N TRP A 10 -8.92 12.75 0.55
CA TRP A 10 -8.73 11.30 0.41
C TRP A 10 -7.36 10.94 -0.14
N ILE A 11 -6.88 9.73 0.12
CA ILE A 11 -5.64 9.24 -0.49
C ILE A 11 -5.81 9.07 -2.01
N ASN A 12 -4.83 9.55 -2.77
CA ASN A 12 -4.72 9.33 -4.21
C ASN A 12 -3.45 8.52 -4.53
N GLU A 13 -3.27 8.19 -5.80
CA GLU A 13 -2.15 7.35 -6.25
C GLU A 13 -0.77 7.97 -5.93
N HIS A 14 -0.58 9.26 -6.18
CA HIS A 14 0.69 9.95 -5.92
C HIS A 14 1.05 9.94 -4.44
N LEU A 15 0.08 10.26 -3.58
CA LEU A 15 0.25 10.23 -2.13
C LEU A 15 0.53 8.81 -1.62
N PHE A 16 -0.06 7.80 -2.24
CA PHE A 16 0.22 6.40 -1.91
C PHE A 16 1.67 6.01 -2.27
N ILE A 17 2.19 6.46 -3.40
CA ILE A 17 3.59 6.23 -3.79
C ILE A 17 4.56 6.93 -2.83
N ASP A 18 4.31 8.19 -2.48
CA ASP A 18 5.11 8.92 -1.49
C ASP A 18 5.12 8.19 -0.13
N TRP A 19 3.97 7.68 0.27
CA TRP A 19 3.86 6.84 1.46
C TRP A 19 4.66 5.54 1.34
N LEU A 20 4.64 4.86 0.19
CA LEU A 20 5.43 3.64 -0.04
C LEU A 20 6.95 3.90 0.07
N HIS A 21 7.43 5.03 -0.46
CA HIS A 21 8.83 5.45 -0.29
C HIS A 21 9.19 5.59 1.20
N HIS A 22 8.32 6.24 1.97
CA HIS A 22 8.52 6.38 3.41
C HIS A 22 8.46 5.03 4.13
N PHE A 23 7.48 4.20 3.80
CA PHE A 23 7.29 2.88 4.39
C PHE A 23 8.55 2.02 4.24
N ILE A 24 9.13 1.96 3.05
CA ILE A 24 10.36 1.19 2.80
C ILE A 24 11.54 1.71 3.61
N SER A 25 11.67 3.03 3.79
CA SER A 25 12.76 3.62 4.57
C SER A 25 12.77 3.16 6.04
N ILE A 26 11.58 2.85 6.57
CA ILE A 26 11.38 2.41 7.95
C ILE A 26 11.40 0.89 8.04
N ALA A 27 10.56 0.22 7.24
CA ALA A 27 10.32 -1.22 7.31
C ALA A 27 11.48 -2.05 6.72
N LYS A 28 12.25 -1.45 5.80
CA LYS A 28 13.44 -2.04 5.15
C LYS A 28 13.21 -3.48 4.64
N PRO A 29 12.15 -3.71 3.83
CA PRO A 29 11.93 -5.02 3.22
C PRO A 29 13.10 -5.39 2.30
N THR A 30 13.35 -6.69 2.19
CA THR A 30 14.34 -7.27 1.26
C THR A 30 13.70 -8.43 0.52
N ARG A 31 14.38 -8.97 -0.51
CA ARG A 31 13.84 -10.13 -1.24
C ARG A 31 13.90 -11.41 -0.40
N GLU A 32 14.87 -11.47 0.51
CA GLU A 32 15.12 -12.59 1.42
C GLU A 32 14.20 -12.51 2.65
N ASN A 33 13.79 -11.30 3.05
CA ASN A 33 12.82 -11.05 4.11
C ASN A 33 11.71 -10.10 3.60
N PRO A 34 10.74 -10.63 2.83
CA PRO A 34 9.69 -9.81 2.23
C PRO A 34 8.63 -9.40 3.25
N ILE A 35 7.94 -8.30 2.96
CA ILE A 35 6.81 -7.81 3.76
C ILE A 35 5.51 -7.97 2.99
N LEU A 36 4.49 -8.51 3.66
CA LEU A 36 3.14 -8.57 3.13
C LEU A 36 2.39 -7.27 3.44
N LEU A 37 1.99 -6.54 2.41
CA LEU A 37 1.15 -5.36 2.50
C LEU A 37 -0.28 -5.72 2.07
N ILE A 38 -1.22 -5.67 3.02
CA ILE A 38 -2.64 -5.97 2.78
C ILE A 38 -3.39 -4.66 2.53
N LEU A 39 -4.11 -4.59 1.42
CA LEU A 39 -4.82 -3.41 0.95
C LEU A 39 -6.32 -3.71 0.82
N ASP A 40 -7.15 -2.72 1.11
CA ASP A 40 -8.62 -2.79 1.04
C ASP A 40 -9.21 -2.67 -0.38
N ASN A 41 -8.38 -2.84 -1.42
CA ASN A 41 -8.76 -2.79 -2.84
C ASN A 41 -9.45 -1.47 -3.25
N HIS A 42 -9.16 -0.37 -2.55
CA HIS A 42 -9.51 0.95 -3.04
C HIS A 42 -8.75 1.28 -4.32
N LYS A 43 -9.42 1.91 -5.30
CA LYS A 43 -8.83 2.20 -6.63
C LYS A 43 -7.52 2.98 -6.56
N SER A 44 -7.35 3.84 -5.55
CA SER A 44 -6.12 4.62 -5.34
C SER A 44 -4.87 3.77 -5.08
N HIS A 45 -5.01 2.50 -4.66
CA HIS A 45 -3.89 1.64 -4.30
C HIS A 45 -3.42 0.74 -5.46
N ILE A 46 -4.16 0.71 -6.56
CA ILE A 46 -3.97 -0.25 -7.65
C ILE A 46 -3.42 0.50 -8.87
N SER A 47 -2.11 0.72 -8.88
CA SER A 47 -1.42 1.20 -10.07
C SER A 47 -0.24 0.32 -10.45
N ILE A 48 0.11 0.34 -11.73
CA ILE A 48 1.24 -0.45 -12.23
C ILE A 48 2.56 0.03 -11.64
N GLU A 49 2.66 1.33 -11.36
CA GLU A 49 3.82 1.95 -10.74
C GLU A 49 4.00 1.47 -9.29
N SER A 50 2.94 1.55 -8.48
CA SER A 50 2.99 1.09 -7.09
C SER A 50 3.30 -0.40 -6.98
N TYR A 51 2.70 -1.23 -7.84
CA TYR A 51 2.98 -2.67 -7.90
C TYR A 51 4.44 -2.96 -8.28
N SER A 52 4.96 -2.30 -9.32
CA SER A 52 6.33 -2.50 -9.80
C SER A 52 7.35 -2.06 -8.75
N PHE A 53 7.06 -0.95 -8.05
CA PHE A 53 7.86 -0.44 -6.95
C PHE A 53 7.90 -1.44 -5.78
N CYS A 54 6.74 -1.87 -5.29
CA CYS A 54 6.65 -2.86 -4.21
C CYS A 54 7.41 -4.15 -4.54
N ARG A 55 7.20 -4.70 -5.73
CA ARG A 55 7.88 -5.92 -6.18
C ARG A 55 9.40 -5.77 -6.22
N LYS A 56 9.91 -4.59 -6.60
CA LYS A 56 11.35 -4.31 -6.64
C LYS A 56 11.99 -4.40 -5.25
N TYR A 57 11.30 -3.92 -4.23
CA TYR A 57 11.81 -3.81 -2.86
C TYR A 57 11.38 -4.96 -1.93
N GLY A 58 10.84 -6.05 -2.45
CA GLY A 58 10.45 -7.19 -1.62
C GLY A 58 9.15 -6.98 -0.83
N ILE A 59 8.25 -6.14 -1.33
CA ILE A 59 6.90 -6.01 -0.79
C ILE A 59 5.96 -6.86 -1.64
N ILE A 60 5.23 -7.76 -0.99
CA ILE A 60 4.14 -8.55 -1.57
C ILE A 60 2.85 -7.79 -1.31
N MET A 61 2.17 -7.35 -2.37
CA MET A 61 0.86 -6.69 -2.22
C MET A 61 -0.27 -7.70 -2.33
N LEU A 62 -1.17 -7.70 -1.35
CA LEU A 62 -2.41 -8.48 -1.36
C LEU A 62 -3.60 -7.52 -1.28
N SER A 63 -4.39 -7.44 -2.35
CA SER A 63 -5.65 -6.67 -2.36
C SER A 63 -6.81 -7.59 -2.00
N LEU A 64 -7.61 -7.17 -1.01
CA LEU A 64 -8.77 -7.92 -0.55
C LEU A 64 -9.93 -7.79 -1.54
N PRO A 65 -10.71 -8.84 -1.82
CA PRO A 65 -11.84 -8.71 -2.74
C PRO A 65 -12.87 -7.70 -2.21
N PRO A 66 -13.56 -6.95 -3.09
CA PRO A 66 -14.57 -5.98 -2.69
C PRO A 66 -15.64 -6.64 -1.80
N SER A 67 -16.13 -5.91 -0.79
CA SER A 67 -17.09 -6.35 0.25
C SER A 67 -16.57 -7.29 1.35
N THR A 68 -15.25 -7.48 1.48
CA THR A 68 -14.67 -8.27 2.60
C THR A 68 -14.48 -7.49 3.91
N SER A 69 -14.68 -6.17 3.91
CA SER A 69 -14.53 -5.33 5.11
C SER A 69 -15.36 -5.85 6.28
N HIS A 70 -16.61 -6.29 6.06
CA HIS A 70 -17.49 -6.77 7.13
C HIS A 70 -17.09 -8.16 7.69
N ARG A 71 -16.26 -8.93 6.99
CA ARG A 71 -15.84 -10.28 7.45
C ARG A 71 -14.41 -10.29 8.00
N LEU A 72 -13.57 -9.33 7.60
CA LEU A 72 -12.17 -9.24 8.03
C LEU A 72 -11.94 -8.24 9.17
N HIS A 73 -12.83 -7.26 9.39
CA HIS A 73 -12.73 -6.32 10.54
C HIS A 73 -13.08 -6.94 11.90
N SER A 74 -13.39 -8.24 11.96
CA SER A 74 -13.74 -8.93 13.21
C SER A 74 -12.56 -9.62 13.89
N LEU A 75 -11.32 -9.34 13.46
CA LEU A 75 -10.08 -9.82 14.09
C LEU A 75 -9.28 -8.66 14.67
#